data_AF-A0A318P2T5-F1
#
_entry.id   AF-A0A318P2T5-F1
#
_cell.length_a   1.000
_cell.length_b   1.000
_cell.length_c   1.000
_cell.angle_alpha   90.00
_cell.angle_beta   90.00
_cell.angle_gamma   90.00
#
_symmetry.space_group_name_H-M   'P 1'
#
loop_
_entity.id
_entity.type
_entity.pdbx_description
1 polymer ?
#
loop_
_entity_poly.entity_id
_entity_poly.type
_entity_poly.pdbx_seq_one_letter_code
_entity_poly.pdbx_strand_id
1 'polypeptide(L)'
;MKLVELGKSFIDKKISAEKFAEDIVIERRKLYGIEEPNKSVDKCGGELFILADCYNPEPDRDDYELDEAGLRKEVKAILEKFNLL
;
A
#
# COMPACT_ATOMS: atom_id res chain seq x y z
N MET A 1 2.16 2.66 -12.02
CA MET A 1 1.84 3.86 -11.18
C MET A 1 0.62 3.75 -10.24
N LYS A 2 -0.49 3.08 -10.60
CA LYS A 2 -1.76 3.18 -9.84
C LYS A 2 -1.67 2.81 -8.35
N LEU A 3 -0.84 1.82 -8.00
CA LEU A 3 -0.63 1.41 -6.60
C LEU A 3 0.02 2.52 -5.75
N VAL A 4 0.92 3.30 -6.36
CA VAL A 4 1.54 4.46 -5.72
C VAL A 4 0.49 5.55 -5.46
N GLU A 5 -0.40 5.81 -6.42
CA GLU A 5 -1.51 6.77 -6.25
C GLU A 5 -2.47 6.36 -5.13
N LEU A 6 -2.74 5.06 -4.99
CA LEU A 6 -3.51 4.53 -3.86
C LEU A 6 -2.80 4.79 -2.53
N GLY A 7 -1.50 4.51 -2.46
CA GLY A 7 -0.67 4.82 -1.28
C GLY A 7 -0.75 6.31 -0.90
N LYS A 8 -0.60 7.22 -1.88
CA LYS A 8 -0.74 8.67 -1.66
C LYS A 8 -2.14 9.06 -1.17
N SER A 9 -3.17 8.54 -1.83
CA SER A 9 -4.56 8.81 -1.45
C SER A 9 -4.87 8.32 -0.05
N PHE A 10 -4.30 7.17 0.31
CA PHE A 10 -4.37 6.66 1.66
C PHE A 10 -3.71 7.62 2.63
N ILE A 11 -2.42 7.93 2.56
CA ILE A 11 -1.75 8.82 3.55
C ILE A 11 -2.37 10.23 3.64
N ASP A 12 -2.96 10.74 2.55
CA ASP A 12 -3.71 12.00 2.50
C ASP A 12 -5.09 11.93 3.18
N LYS A 13 -5.46 10.78 3.75
CA LYS A 13 -6.75 10.49 4.39
C LYS A 13 -7.94 10.62 3.43
N LYS A 14 -7.72 10.47 2.12
CA LYS A 14 -8.79 10.46 1.10
C LYS A 14 -9.53 9.13 1.06
N ILE A 15 -8.88 8.05 1.50
CA ILE A 15 -9.46 6.70 1.63
C ILE A 15 -9.11 6.09 3.00
N SER A 16 -9.95 5.17 3.48
CA SER A 16 -9.71 4.38 4.69
C SER A 16 -8.66 3.28 4.47
N ALA A 17 -8.16 2.67 5.55
CA ALA A 17 -7.25 1.52 5.45
C ALA A 17 -7.92 0.32 4.77
N GLU A 18 -9.18 0.05 5.10
CA GLU A 18 -9.97 -1.02 4.48
C GLU A 18 -10.09 -0.83 2.96
N LYS A 19 -10.46 0.38 2.52
CA LYS A 19 -10.53 0.70 1.10
C LYS A 19 -9.17 0.59 0.41
N PHE A 20 -8.10 1.03 1.06
CA PHE A 20 -6.75 0.90 0.54
C PHE A 20 -6.36 -0.58 0.36
N ALA A 21 -6.63 -1.42 1.36
CA ALA A 21 -6.31 -2.84 1.35
C ALA A 21 -7.10 -3.61 0.29
N GLU A 22 -8.37 -3.26 0.05
CA GLU A 22 -9.18 -3.85 -1.02
C GLU A 22 -8.74 -3.37 -2.42
N ASP A 23 -8.65 -2.05 -2.61
CA ASP A 23 -8.40 -1.46 -3.94
C ASP A 23 -7.01 -1.84 -4.45
N ILE A 24 -6.00 -1.95 -3.58
CA ILE A 24 -4.65 -2.30 -3.99
C ILE A 24 -4.56 -3.72 -4.56
N VAL A 25 -5.37 -4.67 -4.06
CA VAL A 25 -5.46 -6.03 -4.62
C VAL A 25 -6.06 -5.99 -6.02
N ILE A 26 -7.14 -5.22 -6.20
CA ILE A 26 -7.82 -5.06 -7.50
C ILE A 26 -6.86 -4.46 -8.53
N GLU A 27 -6.20 -3.36 -8.17
CA GLU A 27 -5.28 -2.67 -9.07
C GLU A 27 -4.02 -3.50 -9.35
N ARG A 28 -3.53 -4.27 -8.37
CA ARG A 28 -2.39 -5.18 -8.59
C ARG A 28 -2.72 -6.28 -9.60
N ARG A 29 -3.93 -6.85 -9.53
CA ARG A 29 -4.38 -7.88 -10.49
C ARG A 29 -4.43 -7.38 -11.93
N LYS A 30 -4.81 -6.11 -12.14
CA LYS A 30 -4.84 -5.50 -13.49
C LYS A 30 -3.45 -5.39 -14.13
N LEU A 31 -2.39 -5.43 -13.32
CA LEU A 31 -0.99 -5.37 -13.78
C LEU A 31 -0.38 -6.75 -14.05
N TYR A 32 -1.14 -7.84 -13.89
CA TYR A 32 -0.61 -9.18 -14.11
C TYR A 32 -0.17 -9.38 -15.57
N GLY A 33 1.10 -9.76 -15.76
CA GLY A 33 1.72 -9.92 -17.08
C GLY A 33 2.08 -8.60 -17.78
N ILE A 34 1.92 -7.45 -17.11
CA ILE A 34 2.32 -6.14 -17.61
C ILE A 34 3.63 -5.74 -16.94
N GLU A 35 4.64 -5.39 -17.74
CA GLU A 35 5.92 -4.89 -17.23
C GLU A 35 5.83 -3.39 -16.93
N GLU A 36 6.14 -2.98 -15.70
CA GLU A 36 6.30 -1.57 -15.33
C GLU A 36 7.76 -1.16 -15.62
N PRO A 37 7.99 -0.26 -16.60
CA PRO A 37 9.34 0.11 -17.03
C PRO A 37 10.13 0.81 -15.91
N ASN A 38 9.45 1.51 -14.99
CA ASN A 38 10.09 2.12 -13.85
C ASN A 38 10.20 1.12 -12.68
N LYS A 39 11.37 0.49 -12.54
CA LYS A 39 11.64 -0.49 -11.48
C LYS A 39 11.41 0.03 -10.06
N SER A 40 11.56 1.34 -9.82
CA SER A 40 11.27 1.92 -8.50
C SER A 40 9.77 1.98 -8.23
N VAL A 41 8.97 2.29 -9.24
CA VAL A 41 7.49 2.27 -9.15
C VAL A 41 6.98 0.85 -8.96
N ASP A 42 7.55 -0.12 -9.70
CA ASP A 42 7.20 -1.53 -9.57
C ASP A 42 7.47 -2.06 -8.16
N LYS A 43 8.69 -1.84 -7.65
CA LYS A 43 9.08 -2.27 -6.30
C LYS A 43 8.27 -1.57 -5.21
N CYS A 44 8.03 -0.26 -5.35
CA CYS A 44 7.16 0.46 -4.42
C CYS A 44 5.75 -0.13 -4.39
N GLY A 45 5.14 -0.39 -5.55
CA GLY A 45 3.84 -1.04 -5.63
C GLY A 45 3.84 -2.46 -5.07
N GLY A 46 4.94 -3.21 -5.24
CA GLY A 46 5.27 -4.46 -4.55
C GLY A 46 5.15 -4.37 -3.04
N GLU A 47 5.94 -3.49 -2.44
CA GLU A 47 6.00 -3.34 -0.99
C GLU A 47 4.68 -2.82 -0.41
N LEU A 48 3.99 -1.87 -1.09
CA LEU A 48 2.67 -1.41 -0.67
C LEU A 48 1.62 -2.52 -0.67
N PHE A 49 1.65 -3.40 -1.67
CA PHE A 49 0.74 -4.55 -1.76
C PHE A 49 0.96 -5.54 -0.61
N ILE A 50 2.22 -5.83 -0.27
CA ILE A 50 2.55 -6.71 0.86
C ILE A 50 2.11 -6.07 2.18
N LEU A 51 2.38 -4.77 2.35
CA LEU A 51 2.04 -4.06 3.58
C LEU A 51 0.52 -4.01 3.84
N ALA A 52 -0.27 -3.91 2.78
CA ALA A 52 -1.72 -3.95 2.87
C ALA A 52 -2.26 -5.29 3.41
N ASP A 53 -1.55 -6.40 3.17
CA ASP A 53 -1.89 -7.73 3.69
C ASP A 53 -1.63 -7.84 5.20
N CYS A 54 -0.81 -6.95 5.77
CA CYS A 54 -0.57 -6.88 7.22
C CYS A 54 -1.66 -6.07 7.96
N TYR A 55 -2.66 -5.51 7.28
CA TYR A 55 -3.69 -4.71 7.93
C TYR A 55 -4.71 -5.59 8.66
N ASN A 56 -4.87 -5.36 9.97
CA ASN A 56 -5.94 -5.95 10.77
C ASN A 56 -6.53 -4.86 11.69
N PRO A 57 -7.80 -4.46 11.49
CA PRO A 57 -8.44 -3.46 12.34
C PRO A 57 -8.78 -3.96 13.75
N GLU A 58 -8.81 -5.28 13.94
CA GLU A 58 -9.32 -5.89 15.16
C GLU A 58 -8.31 -5.75 16.33
N PRO A 59 -8.81 -5.71 17.58
CA PRO A 59 -7.94 -5.59 18.75
C PRO A 59 -7.17 -6.87 19.09
N ASP A 60 -7.51 -8.00 18.49
CA ASP A 60 -6.84 -9.30 18.64
C ASP A 60 -5.72 -9.54 17.62
N ARG A 61 -5.34 -8.50 16.87
CA ARG A 61 -4.25 -8.54 15.89
C ARG A 61 -2.93 -9.03 16.47
N ASP A 62 -2.18 -9.78 15.66
CA ASP A 62 -0.85 -10.26 16.02
C ASP A 62 0.18 -9.10 16.06
N ASP A 63 1.31 -9.29 16.75
CA ASP A 63 2.34 -8.26 16.92
C ASP A 63 2.95 -7.73 15.60
N TYR A 64 2.83 -8.49 14.51
CA TYR A 64 3.31 -8.11 13.18
C TYR A 64 2.25 -7.38 12.34
N GLU A 65 1.00 -7.39 12.76
CA GLU A 65 -0.12 -6.77 12.06
C GLU A 65 -0.25 -5.29 12.41
N LEU A 66 -0.92 -4.54 11.53
CA LEU A 66 -1.01 -3.09 11.59
C LEU A 66 -2.46 -2.66 11.72
N ASP A 67 -2.72 -1.77 12.67
CA ASP A 67 -3.91 -0.94 12.64
C ASP A 67 -3.79 0.15 11.55
N GLU A 68 -4.84 0.93 11.35
CA GLU A 68 -4.83 1.98 10.33
C GLU A 68 -3.71 3.02 10.55
N ALA A 69 -3.39 3.38 11.79
CA ALA A 69 -2.34 4.36 12.07
C ALA A 69 -0.95 3.80 11.76
N GLY A 70 -0.69 2.56 12.14
CA GLY A 70 0.52 1.81 11.79
C GLY A 70 0.67 1.67 10.28
N LEU A 71 -0.40 1.24 9.59
CA LEU A 71 -0.39 1.10 8.13
C LEU A 71 -0.10 2.43 7.44
N ARG A 72 -0.72 3.54 7.86
CA ARG A 72 -0.45 4.88 7.30
C ARG A 72 1.02 5.28 7.45
N LYS A 73 1.61 5.02 8.61
CA LYS A 73 3.01 5.32 8.89
C LYS A 73 3.94 4.52 7.97
N GLU A 74 3.72 3.22 7.85
CA GLU A 74 4.57 2.36 7.03
C GLU A 74 4.38 2.62 5.52
N VAL A 75 3.15 2.89 5.04
CA VAL A 75 2.90 3.31 3.65
C VAL A 75 3.68 4.59 3.32
N LYS A 76 3.66 5.58 4.22
CA LYS A 76 4.42 6.83 4.03
C LYS A 76 5.92 6.55 3.94
N ALA A 77 6.46 5.71 4.84
CA ALA A 77 7.87 5.35 4.84
C ALA A 77 8.29 4.66 3.52
N ILE A 78 7.45 3.78 2.97
CA ILE A 78 7.69 3.16 1.66
C ILE A 78 7.71 4.20 0.54
N LEU A 79 6.73 5.11 0.49
CA LEU A 79 6.70 6.15 -0.54
C LEU A 79 7.94 7.05 -0.48
N GLU A 80 8.39 7.42 0.72
CA GLU A 80 9.62 8.19 0.95
C GLU A 80 10.88 7.41 0.53
N LYS A 81 10.99 6.13 0.90
CA LYS A 81 12.11 5.24 0.51
C LYS A 81 12.34 5.19 -1.00
N PHE A 82 11.27 5.26 -1.79
CA PHE A 82 11.35 5.24 -3.26
C PHE A 82 11.36 6.63 -3.92
N ASN A 83 11.38 7.72 -3.14
CA ASN A 83 11.23 9.10 -3.62
C ASN A 83 9.96 9.31 -4.47
N LEU A 84 8.87 8.67 -4.05
CA LEU A 84 7.59 8.71 -4.71
C LEU A 84 6.53 9.47 -3.91
N LEU A 85 6.90 10.13 -2.81
CA LEU A 85 6.00 11.01 -2.07
C LEU A 85 5.90 12.38 -2.74
#